data_AF-A0A811NY69-F1
#
_entry.id   AF-A0A811NY69-F1
#
_cell.length_a   1.000
_cell.length_b   1.000
_cell.length_c   1.000
_cell.angle_alpha   90.00
_cell.angle_beta   90.00
_cell.angle_gamma   90.00
#
_symmetry.space_group_name_H-M   'P 1'
#
loop_
_entity.id
_entity.type
_entity.pdbx_description
1 polymer ?
#
loop_
_entity_poly.entity_id
_entity_poly.type
_entity_poly.pdbx_seq_one_letter_code
_entity_poly.pdbx_strand_id
1 'polypeptide(L)'
;MSIAIRDGGQNADGKPPGREVFFIEDMIGCLLDMLHDADYRVRLYLARQIVVLFQTWEGHNELFNDVCSSIGAKMVKFSDISPVTAREVLAAGPQSVPVIETALITLAHLVVHSEDVEVECVFMISAAAAIEPSQRELAFALFDSISRRLGYASRSKYLDQVMGPILFRWVACEMNLVSLVEVQEMFGYGSAEPKNFVEHCNSWLLPFLILRGDGADMD
;
A
#
# COMPACT_ATOMS: atom_id res chain seq x y z
N MET A 1 3.69 20.40 -3.90
CA MET A 1 3.37 19.25 -3.03
C MET A 1 3.34 19.76 -1.60
N SER A 2 2.27 19.52 -0.84
CA SER A 2 2.22 19.83 0.60
C SER A 2 2.55 18.53 1.32
N ILE A 3 3.64 18.53 2.08
CA ILE A 3 4.07 17.40 2.90
C ILE A 3 3.18 17.38 4.14
N ALA A 4 2.56 16.26 4.49
CA ALA A 4 1.70 16.10 5.66
C ALA A 4 2.46 16.38 6.98
N ILE A 5 3.80 16.24 6.98
CA ILE A 5 4.68 16.71 8.06
C ILE A 5 4.47 18.22 8.36
N ARG A 6 4.03 19.03 7.39
CA ARG A 6 3.78 20.48 7.57
C ARG A 6 2.63 20.82 8.54
N ASP A 7 1.72 19.88 8.81
CA ASP A 7 0.59 20.11 9.74
C ASP A 7 0.93 19.74 11.20
N GLY A 8 2.18 19.32 11.45
CA GLY A 8 2.71 18.95 12.77
C GLY A 8 2.99 20.15 13.68
N GLY A 9 1.93 20.75 14.23
CA GLY A 9 1.96 21.37 15.56
C GLY A 9 2.42 22.83 15.64
N GLN A 10 1.56 23.67 16.23
CA GLN A 10 2.09 24.77 17.03
C GLN A 10 2.93 24.16 18.14
N ASN A 11 4.12 24.73 18.39
CA ASN A 11 4.86 24.43 19.61
C ASN A 11 3.91 24.57 20.82
N ALA A 12 4.16 23.87 21.93
CA ALA A 12 3.32 23.96 23.13
C ALA A 12 3.14 25.39 23.69
N ASP A 13 3.90 26.36 23.17
CA ASP A 13 3.85 27.80 23.46
C ASP A 13 3.11 28.65 22.39
N GLY A 14 2.49 28.04 21.37
CA GLY A 14 1.76 28.74 20.30
C GLY A 14 2.65 29.43 19.26
N LYS A 15 3.96 29.19 19.27
CA LYS A 15 4.92 29.81 18.33
C LYS A 15 5.04 28.98 17.04
N PRO A 16 5.21 29.63 15.85
CA PRO A 16 5.48 28.91 14.62
C PRO A 16 6.76 28.06 14.75
N PRO A 17 6.82 26.91 14.06
CA PRO A 17 7.98 26.02 14.09
C PRO A 17 9.27 26.77 13.74
N GLY A 18 10.37 26.41 14.41
CA GLY A 18 11.67 27.06 14.20
C GLY A 18 12.16 26.87 12.75
N ARG A 19 13.00 27.78 12.26
CA ARG A 19 13.61 27.70 10.90
C ARG A 19 14.28 26.35 10.60
N GLU A 20 14.79 25.67 11.62
CA GLU A 20 15.43 24.35 11.50
C GLU A 20 14.43 23.25 11.14
N VAL A 21 13.19 23.32 11.68
CA VAL A 21 12.10 22.37 11.36
C VAL A 21 11.69 22.53 9.90
N PHE A 22 11.49 23.77 9.45
CA PHE A 22 11.19 24.06 8.04
C PHE A 22 12.27 23.56 7.08
N PHE A 23 13.55 23.66 7.45
CA PHE A 23 14.65 23.19 6.62
C PHE A 23 14.66 21.66 6.47
N ILE A 24 14.36 20.93 7.56
CA ILE A 24 14.30 19.46 7.54
C ILE A 24 13.14 18.98 6.65
N GLU A 25 11.97 19.61 6.76
CA GLU A 25 10.81 19.30 5.92
C GLU A 25 11.08 19.51 4.43
N ASP A 26 11.71 20.62 4.06
CA ASP A 26 12.05 20.89 2.66
C ASP A 26 13.10 19.89 2.13
N MET A 27 14.04 19.45 2.98
CA MET A 27 15.00 18.39 2.60
C MET A 27 14.33 17.03 2.41
N ILE A 28 13.39 16.65 3.28
CA ILE A 28 12.62 15.41 3.14
C ILE A 28 11.78 15.47 1.85
N GLY A 29 11.15 16.61 1.56
CA GLY A 29 10.44 16.82 0.29
C GLY A 29 11.34 16.60 -0.93
N CYS A 30 12.50 17.24 -0.96
CA CYS A 30 13.47 17.07 -2.05
C CYS A 30 13.92 15.62 -2.20
N LEU A 31 14.10 14.91 -1.09
CA LEU A 31 14.41 13.49 -1.11
C LEU A 31 13.26 12.70 -1.73
N LEU A 32 12.03 12.88 -1.25
CA LEU A 32 10.85 12.16 -1.74
C LEU A 32 10.58 12.41 -3.23
N ASP A 33 10.84 13.61 -3.75
CA ASP A 33 10.72 13.93 -5.17
C ASP A 33 11.59 13.02 -6.06
N MET A 34 12.69 12.46 -5.53
CA MET A 34 13.53 11.50 -6.25
C MET A 34 12.82 10.15 -6.51
N LEU A 35 11.72 9.83 -5.82
CA LEU A 35 10.85 8.69 -6.17
C LEU A 35 10.15 8.90 -7.51
N HIS A 36 10.09 10.14 -8.00
CA HIS A 36 9.56 10.52 -9.30
C HIS A 36 10.65 10.89 -10.32
N ASP A 37 11.93 10.67 -10.01
CA ASP A 37 13.03 10.99 -10.92
C ASP A 37 12.90 10.26 -12.26
N ALA A 38 13.35 10.87 -13.37
CA ALA A 38 13.27 10.23 -14.69
C ALA A 38 14.13 8.96 -14.80
N ASP A 39 15.30 8.92 -14.13
CA ASP A 39 16.18 7.76 -14.10
C ASP A 39 15.69 6.72 -13.07
N TYR A 40 15.32 5.55 -13.58
CA TYR A 40 14.87 4.42 -12.77
C TYR A 40 15.86 4.01 -11.68
N ARG A 41 17.17 4.16 -11.90
CA ARG A 41 18.19 3.80 -10.90
C ARG A 41 18.14 4.72 -9.68
N VAL A 42 17.82 5.99 -9.89
CA VAL A 42 17.64 6.97 -8.82
C VAL A 42 16.41 6.60 -7.99
N ARG A 43 15.28 6.36 -8.67
CA ARG A 43 14.04 5.90 -8.03
C ARG A 43 14.25 4.63 -7.22
N LEU A 44 14.90 3.62 -7.80
CA LEU A 44 15.15 2.33 -7.15
C LEU A 44 16.10 2.44 -5.95
N TYR A 45 17.12 3.30 -6.04
CA TYR A 45 18.02 3.55 -4.93
C TYR A 45 17.23 4.12 -3.74
N LEU A 46 16.42 5.15 -3.97
CA LEU A 46 15.64 5.77 -2.91
C LEU A 46 14.56 4.82 -2.37
N ALA A 47 13.83 4.11 -3.23
CA ALA A 47 12.81 3.13 -2.82
C ALA A 47 13.34 2.13 -1.77
N ARG A 48 14.63 1.78 -1.84
CA ARG A 48 15.30 0.89 -0.87
C ARG A 48 15.76 1.59 0.40
N GLN A 49 16.11 2.87 0.32
CA GLN A 49 16.66 3.66 1.42
C GLN A 49 15.61 4.45 2.19
N ILE A 50 14.38 4.54 1.68
CA ILE A 50 13.27 5.26 2.33
C ILE A 50 13.02 4.81 3.77
N VAL A 51 13.36 3.54 4.07
CA VAL A 51 13.23 2.92 5.39
C VAL A 51 14.00 3.64 6.48
N VAL A 52 15.06 4.40 6.13
CA VAL A 52 15.83 5.18 7.10
C VAL A 52 14.95 6.25 7.76
N LEU A 53 14.00 6.83 7.01
CA LEU A 53 13.05 7.78 7.57
C LEU A 53 12.10 7.09 8.56
N PHE A 54 11.60 5.91 8.23
CA PHE A 54 10.74 5.10 9.11
C PHE A 54 11.47 4.45 10.29
N GLN A 55 12.80 4.51 10.32
CA GLN A 55 13.58 4.09 11.50
C GLN A 55 13.82 5.24 12.48
N THR A 56 13.63 6.48 12.02
CA THR A 56 14.03 7.68 12.75
C THR A 56 12.86 8.61 13.08
N TRP A 57 11.74 8.47 12.38
CA TRP A 57 10.55 9.31 12.54
C TRP A 57 9.40 8.54 13.19
N GLU A 58 8.72 9.12 14.18
CA GLU A 58 7.61 8.45 14.89
C GLU A 58 6.27 8.50 14.13
N GLY A 59 6.04 9.54 13.31
CA GLY A 59 4.81 9.73 12.52
C GLY A 59 4.80 8.95 11.20
N HIS A 60 4.73 7.62 11.28
CA HIS A 60 4.78 6.75 10.10
C HIS A 60 3.62 6.95 9.14
N ASN A 61 2.42 7.24 9.64
CA ASN A 61 1.23 7.42 8.81
C ASN A 61 1.32 8.67 7.94
N GLU A 62 1.77 9.79 8.51
CA GLU A 62 1.98 11.05 7.81
C GLU A 62 3.08 10.89 6.75
N LEU A 63 4.23 10.33 7.15
CA LEU A 63 5.34 10.07 6.24
C LEU A 63 4.95 9.12 5.10
N PHE A 64 4.15 8.10 5.38
CA PHE A 64 3.63 7.20 4.36
C PHE A 64 2.72 7.89 3.36
N ASN A 65 1.88 8.82 3.80
CA ASN A 65 1.06 9.63 2.90
C ASN A 65 1.94 10.48 1.95
N ASP A 66 3.04 11.04 2.45
CA ASP A 66 3.98 11.82 1.66
C ASP A 66 4.74 10.95 0.64
N VAL A 67 5.18 9.76 1.06
CA VAL A 67 5.79 8.77 0.16
C VAL A 67 4.81 8.37 -0.94
N CYS A 68 3.56 8.00 -0.60
CA CYS A 68 2.55 7.63 -1.59
C CYS A 68 2.28 8.76 -2.60
N SER A 69 2.24 10.00 -2.12
CA SER A 69 2.03 11.17 -2.99
C SER A 69 3.20 11.40 -3.97
N SER A 70 4.38 10.88 -3.65
CA SER A 70 5.63 11.06 -4.41
C SER A 70 5.99 9.91 -5.34
N ILE A 71 5.35 8.74 -5.18
CA ILE A 71 5.64 7.51 -5.95
C ILE A 71 5.30 7.63 -7.45
N GLY A 72 4.57 8.66 -7.88
CA GLY A 72 4.28 8.92 -9.30
C GLY A 72 3.32 7.93 -9.97
N ALA A 73 2.94 6.85 -9.27
CA ALA A 73 1.89 5.93 -9.68
C ALA A 73 0.61 6.22 -8.89
N LYS A 74 -0.52 6.27 -9.59
CA LYS A 74 -1.84 6.22 -8.98
C LYS A 74 -2.13 4.78 -8.57
N MET A 75 -2.25 4.54 -7.27
CA MET A 75 -2.50 3.22 -6.70
C MET A 75 -3.80 3.20 -5.91
N VAL A 76 -4.42 2.02 -5.83
CA VAL A 76 -5.55 1.79 -4.93
C VAL A 76 -5.02 1.97 -3.52
N LYS A 77 -5.72 2.73 -2.69
CA LYS A 77 -5.27 3.08 -1.34
C LYS A 77 -6.48 3.29 -0.43
N PHE A 78 -6.51 2.63 0.72
CA PHE A 78 -7.55 2.85 1.70
C PHE A 78 -7.26 4.08 2.57
N SER A 79 -8.30 4.85 2.86
CA SER A 79 -8.35 5.82 3.96
C SER A 79 -9.80 6.00 4.41
N ASP A 80 -10.00 6.47 5.63
CA ASP A 80 -11.35 6.66 6.19
C ASP A 80 -12.13 7.79 5.51
N ILE A 81 -11.43 8.76 4.90
CA ILE A 81 -12.02 9.99 4.36
C ILE A 81 -12.15 9.94 2.84
N SER A 82 -11.08 9.53 2.15
CA SER A 82 -11.00 9.60 0.68
C SER A 82 -10.16 8.44 0.14
N PRO A 83 -10.70 7.21 0.12
CA PRO A 83 -10.00 6.08 -0.48
C PRO A 83 -9.81 6.30 -1.98
N VAL A 84 -8.69 5.84 -2.52
CA VAL A 84 -8.46 5.75 -3.97
C VAL A 84 -8.96 4.39 -4.43
N THR A 85 -10.06 4.40 -5.18
CA THR A 85 -10.78 3.19 -5.60
C THR A 85 -10.14 2.51 -6.81
N ALA A 86 -10.45 1.23 -7.00
CA ALA A 86 -10.08 0.47 -8.21
C ALA A 86 -10.52 1.18 -9.49
N ARG A 87 -11.73 1.75 -9.48
CA ARG A 87 -12.31 2.48 -10.61
C ARG A 87 -11.47 3.71 -10.98
N GLU A 88 -11.01 4.46 -10.00
CA GLU A 88 -10.21 5.66 -10.22
C GLU A 88 -8.80 5.36 -10.75
N VAL A 89 -8.22 4.23 -10.37
CA VAL A 89 -6.94 3.74 -10.91
C VAL A 89 -7.12 3.30 -12.36
N LEU A 90 -8.14 2.50 -12.65
CA LEU A 90 -8.46 2.07 -14.02
C LEU A 90 -8.75 3.27 -14.95
N ALA A 91 -9.45 4.28 -14.44
CA ALA A 91 -9.76 5.50 -15.19
C ALA A 91 -8.52 6.36 -15.50
N ALA A 92 -7.42 6.22 -14.74
CA ALA A 92 -6.17 6.92 -15.04
C ALA A 92 -5.44 6.33 -16.26
N GLY A 93 -5.86 5.14 -16.73
CA GLY A 93 -5.28 4.47 -17.89
C GLY A 93 -3.94 3.77 -17.59
N PRO A 94 -3.27 3.25 -18.63
CA PRO A 94 -2.00 2.54 -18.47
C PRO A 94 -0.93 3.42 -17.85
N GLN A 95 -0.26 2.90 -16.82
CA GLN A 95 0.85 3.56 -16.16
C GLN A 95 2.16 2.86 -16.52
N SER A 96 3.27 3.59 -16.48
CA SER A 96 4.59 3.04 -16.80
C SER A 96 4.96 1.91 -15.84
N VAL A 97 5.26 0.73 -16.37
CA VAL A 97 5.68 -0.45 -15.59
C VAL A 97 6.81 -0.12 -14.60
N PRO A 98 7.93 0.54 -15.00
CA PRO A 98 8.98 0.95 -14.06
C PRO A 98 8.53 1.86 -12.90
N VAL A 99 7.44 2.61 -13.06
CA VAL A 99 6.91 3.50 -12.01
C VAL A 99 6.11 2.66 -11.01
N ILE A 100 5.29 1.72 -11.48
CA ILE A 100 4.59 0.75 -10.62
C ILE A 100 5.61 -0.12 -9.87
N GLU A 101 6.66 -0.61 -10.55
CA GLU A 101 7.73 -1.38 -9.89
C GLU A 101 8.39 -0.59 -8.75
N THR A 102 8.68 0.70 -8.98
CA THR A 102 9.23 1.60 -7.95
C THR A 102 8.29 1.67 -6.76
N ALA A 103 6.99 1.80 -7.02
CA ALA A 103 5.96 1.81 -5.99
C ALA A 103 5.97 0.52 -5.16
N LEU A 104 5.89 -0.63 -5.83
CA LEU A 104 5.82 -1.94 -5.17
C LEU A 104 7.07 -2.23 -4.33
N ILE A 105 8.26 -1.90 -4.85
CA ILE A 105 9.52 -2.06 -4.12
C ILE A 105 9.54 -1.15 -2.88
N THR A 106 9.14 0.12 -3.04
CA THR A 106 9.04 1.07 -1.92
C THR A 106 8.13 0.50 -0.83
N LEU A 107 6.90 0.11 -1.19
CA LEU A 107 5.92 -0.46 -0.26
C LEU A 107 6.45 -1.72 0.45
N ALA A 108 7.09 -2.63 -0.29
CA ALA A 108 7.63 -3.86 0.30
C ALA A 108 8.76 -3.60 1.28
N HIS A 109 9.54 -2.54 1.07
CA HIS A 109 10.53 -2.08 2.04
C HIS A 109 9.86 -1.52 3.29
N LEU A 110 8.78 -0.73 3.16
CA LEU A 110 8.05 -0.16 4.29
C LEU A 110 7.38 -1.22 5.17
N VAL A 111 6.77 -2.24 4.58
CA VAL A 111 6.14 -3.36 5.30
C VAL A 111 7.04 -3.94 6.39
N VAL A 112 8.34 -4.07 6.12
CA VAL A 112 9.27 -4.71 7.04
C VAL A 112 9.74 -3.78 8.17
N HIS A 113 9.50 -2.47 8.05
CA HIS A 113 10.06 -1.48 8.96
C HIS A 113 9.01 -0.66 9.71
N SER A 114 7.73 -0.82 9.39
CA SER A 114 6.65 -0.10 10.07
C SER A 114 5.38 -0.94 10.10
N GLU A 115 5.03 -1.39 11.31
CA GLU A 115 3.78 -2.11 11.58
C GLU A 115 2.55 -1.21 11.32
N ASP A 116 2.69 0.11 11.52
CA ASP A 116 1.61 1.08 11.35
C ASP A 116 1.04 1.10 9.91
N VAL A 117 1.92 0.89 8.93
CA VAL A 117 1.58 0.97 7.50
C VAL A 117 1.59 -0.38 6.80
N GLU A 118 1.94 -1.45 7.53
CA GLU A 118 2.09 -2.81 7.01
C GLU A 118 0.86 -3.24 6.21
N VAL A 119 -0.32 -3.20 6.83
CA VAL A 119 -1.56 -3.69 6.23
C VAL A 119 -1.88 -2.91 4.95
N GLU A 120 -1.69 -1.60 4.97
CA GLU A 120 -1.97 -0.77 3.80
C GLU A 120 -0.99 -1.07 2.66
N CYS A 121 0.31 -1.18 2.95
CA CYS A 121 1.31 -1.55 1.94
C CYS A 121 1.02 -2.92 1.33
N VAL A 122 0.69 -3.92 2.14
CA VAL A 122 0.34 -5.27 1.66
C VAL A 122 -0.92 -5.23 0.79
N PHE A 123 -1.93 -4.47 1.20
CA PHE A 123 -3.14 -4.26 0.42
C PHE A 123 -2.84 -3.60 -0.94
N MET A 124 -2.06 -2.52 -0.96
CA MET A 124 -1.68 -1.80 -2.18
C MET A 124 -0.90 -2.69 -3.16
N ILE A 125 0.05 -3.49 -2.67
CA ILE A 125 0.79 -4.46 -3.50
C ILE A 125 -0.15 -5.53 -4.07
N SER A 126 -1.06 -6.04 -3.25
CA SER A 126 -2.05 -7.06 -3.66
C SER A 126 -3.01 -6.52 -4.72
N ALA A 127 -3.50 -5.29 -4.53
CA ALA A 127 -4.41 -4.63 -5.47
C ALA A 127 -3.73 -4.36 -6.82
N ALA A 128 -2.45 -3.94 -6.82
CA ALA A 128 -1.68 -3.76 -8.04
C ALA A 128 -1.50 -5.06 -8.83
N ALA A 129 -1.21 -6.18 -8.15
CA ALA A 129 -1.10 -7.50 -8.78
C ALA A 129 -2.42 -7.99 -9.39
N ALA A 130 -3.55 -7.59 -8.79
CA ALA A 130 -4.88 -7.94 -9.28
C ALA A 130 -5.33 -7.08 -10.46
N ILE A 131 -5.04 -5.77 -10.43
CA ILE A 131 -5.38 -4.84 -11.51
C ILE A 131 -4.46 -5.04 -12.73
N GLU A 132 -3.16 -5.25 -12.51
CA GLU A 132 -2.17 -5.33 -13.57
C GLU A 132 -1.47 -6.70 -13.54
N PRO A 133 -1.88 -7.66 -14.39
CA PRO A 133 -1.30 -9.00 -14.42
C PRO A 133 0.22 -9.02 -14.63
N SER A 134 0.78 -8.01 -15.32
CA SER A 134 2.23 -7.91 -15.55
C SER A 134 3.03 -7.71 -14.26
N GLN A 135 2.39 -7.31 -13.14
CA GLN A 135 3.03 -7.05 -11.86
C GLN A 135 3.01 -8.25 -10.91
N ARG A 136 2.29 -9.33 -11.24
CA ARG A 136 2.07 -10.47 -10.35
C ARG A 136 3.38 -11.15 -9.95
N GLU A 137 4.29 -11.36 -10.90
CA GLU A 137 5.58 -12.00 -10.62
C GLU A 137 6.41 -11.19 -9.61
N LEU A 138 6.49 -9.87 -9.80
CA LEU A 138 7.17 -8.98 -8.87
C LEU A 138 6.48 -8.99 -7.50
N ALA A 139 5.16 -8.82 -7.45
CA ALA A 139 4.42 -8.83 -6.18
C ALA A 139 4.63 -10.12 -5.39
N PHE A 140 4.65 -11.28 -6.07
CA PHE A 140 4.85 -12.58 -5.42
C PHE A 140 6.27 -12.68 -4.85
N ALA A 141 7.28 -12.27 -5.62
CA ALA A 141 8.67 -12.25 -5.18
C ALA A 141 8.89 -11.28 -3.99
N LEU A 142 8.21 -10.13 -4.00
CA LEU A 142 8.23 -9.17 -2.90
C LEU A 142 7.61 -9.79 -1.64
N PHE A 143 6.48 -10.47 -1.74
CA PHE A 143 5.89 -11.14 -0.58
C PHE A 143 6.73 -12.31 -0.06
N ASP A 144 7.39 -13.08 -0.94
CA ASP A 144 8.34 -14.12 -0.52
C ASP A 144 9.55 -13.51 0.23
N SER A 145 9.98 -12.32 -0.18
CA SER A 145 11.03 -11.55 0.48
C SER A 145 10.55 -11.01 1.84
N ILE A 146 9.39 -10.37 1.88
CA ILE A 146 8.76 -9.84 3.10
C ILE A 146 8.59 -10.96 4.12
N SER A 147 7.97 -12.08 3.73
CA SER A 147 7.70 -13.19 4.64
C SER A 147 8.98 -13.72 5.28
N ARG A 148 10.06 -13.83 4.49
CA ARG A 148 11.37 -14.25 4.99
C ARG A 148 11.99 -13.25 5.95
N ARG A 149 11.89 -11.94 5.64
CA ARG A 149 12.44 -10.87 6.48
C ARG A 149 11.68 -10.74 7.81
N LEU A 150 10.38 -10.99 7.81
CA LEU A 150 9.52 -11.00 9.00
C LEU A 150 9.54 -12.34 9.76
N GLY A 151 10.27 -13.35 9.28
CA GLY A 151 10.45 -14.63 9.98
C GLY A 151 9.33 -15.66 9.78
N TYR A 152 8.46 -15.47 8.79
CA TYR A 152 7.41 -16.44 8.43
C TYR A 152 7.97 -17.58 7.56
N ALA A 153 7.37 -18.76 7.70
CA ALA A 153 7.77 -19.96 6.95
C ALA A 153 7.50 -19.86 5.44
N SER A 154 6.49 -19.07 5.04
CA SER A 154 6.11 -18.87 3.64
C SER A 154 5.32 -17.57 3.47
N ARG A 155 5.24 -17.10 2.23
CA ARG A 155 4.33 -16.03 1.81
C ARG A 155 2.88 -16.29 2.23
N SER A 156 2.37 -17.49 2.00
CA SER A 156 1.00 -17.84 2.34
C SER A 156 0.73 -17.74 3.84
N LYS A 157 1.68 -18.18 4.69
CA LYS A 157 1.55 -18.06 6.15
C LYS A 157 1.56 -16.62 6.63
N TYR A 158 2.36 -15.77 5.99
CA TYR A 158 2.37 -14.34 6.25
C TYR A 158 1.04 -13.69 5.86
N LEU A 159 0.62 -13.85 4.60
CA LEU A 159 -0.61 -13.22 4.09
C LEU A 159 -1.88 -13.68 4.81
N ASP A 160 -1.90 -14.90 5.33
CA ASP A 160 -3.01 -15.40 6.16
C ASP A 160 -3.18 -14.59 7.46
N GLN A 161 -2.11 -14.04 8.04
CA GLN A 161 -2.19 -13.21 9.24
C GLN A 161 -2.86 -11.86 8.99
N VAL A 162 -2.67 -11.31 7.79
CA VAL A 162 -3.17 -9.98 7.40
C VAL A 162 -4.39 -10.05 6.48
N MET A 163 -4.92 -11.26 6.23
CA MET A 163 -6.00 -11.52 5.28
C MET A 163 -7.26 -10.71 5.58
N GLY A 164 -7.76 -10.76 6.81
CA GLY A 164 -8.99 -10.07 7.20
C GLY A 164 -8.95 -8.56 6.90
N PRO A 165 -7.93 -7.83 7.40
CA PRO A 165 -7.73 -6.42 7.09
C PRO A 165 -7.55 -6.11 5.59
N ILE A 166 -6.87 -6.99 4.82
CA ILE A 166 -6.75 -6.82 3.36
C ILE A 166 -8.12 -6.94 2.69
N LEU A 167 -8.92 -7.94 3.05
CA LEU A 167 -10.25 -8.17 2.47
C LEU A 167 -11.22 -7.03 2.81
N PHE A 168 -11.12 -6.46 4.01
CA PHE A 168 -11.85 -5.25 4.36
C PHE A 168 -11.51 -4.10 3.41
N ARG A 169 -10.21 -3.79 3.25
CA ARG A 169 -9.74 -2.71 2.34
C ARG A 169 -10.07 -2.99 0.88
N TRP A 170 -10.07 -4.26 0.47
CA TRP A 170 -10.51 -4.71 -0.85
C TRP A 170 -11.94 -4.27 -1.15
N VAL A 171 -12.87 -4.58 -0.25
CA VAL A 171 -14.28 -4.19 -0.38
C VAL A 171 -14.43 -2.67 -0.32
N ALA A 172 -13.75 -2.01 0.64
CA ALA A 172 -13.85 -0.57 0.84
C ALA A 172 -13.29 0.26 -0.33
N CYS A 173 -12.29 -0.23 -1.04
CA CYS A 173 -11.74 0.41 -2.24
C CYS A 173 -12.40 -0.06 -3.54
N GLU A 174 -13.56 -0.71 -3.44
CA GLU A 174 -14.37 -1.17 -4.57
C GLU A 174 -13.64 -2.15 -5.50
N MET A 175 -12.69 -2.93 -4.98
CA MET A 175 -12.05 -3.99 -5.73
C MET A 175 -13.03 -5.16 -5.89
N ASN A 176 -13.10 -5.72 -7.09
CA ASN A 176 -14.06 -6.79 -7.38
C ASN A 176 -13.55 -8.15 -6.88
N LEU A 177 -14.46 -9.06 -6.52
CA LEU A 177 -14.11 -10.40 -6.02
C LEU A 177 -13.44 -11.30 -7.08
N VAL A 178 -13.71 -11.06 -8.37
CA VAL A 178 -13.07 -11.82 -9.45
C VAL A 178 -11.56 -11.58 -9.45
N SER A 179 -11.14 -10.32 -9.32
CA SER A 179 -9.74 -9.91 -9.25
C SER A 179 -9.02 -10.46 -8.01
N LEU A 180 -9.75 -10.72 -6.91
CA LEU A 180 -9.21 -11.41 -5.74
C LEU A 180 -8.89 -12.88 -6.06
N VAL A 181 -9.81 -13.58 -6.74
CA VAL A 181 -9.61 -14.97 -7.19
C VAL A 181 -8.48 -15.07 -8.21
N GLU A 182 -8.28 -14.07 -9.05
CA GLU A 182 -7.17 -14.03 -10.01
C GLU A 182 -5.78 -13.99 -9.35
N VAL A 183 -5.68 -13.53 -8.10
CA VAL A 183 -4.44 -13.50 -7.33
C VAL A 183 -4.39 -14.56 -6.23
N GLN A 184 -5.26 -15.59 -6.27
CA GLN A 184 -5.33 -16.64 -5.24
C GLN A 184 -4.00 -17.40 -5.03
N GLU A 185 -3.17 -17.53 -6.07
CA GLU A 185 -1.86 -18.18 -6.00
C GLU A 185 -0.86 -17.40 -5.11
N MET A 186 -1.09 -16.09 -4.96
CA MET A 186 -0.38 -15.26 -4.00
C MET A 186 -0.59 -15.78 -2.57
N PHE A 187 -1.80 -16.23 -2.25
CA PHE A 187 -2.18 -16.77 -0.95
C PHE A 187 -1.88 -18.26 -0.81
N GLY A 188 -1.26 -18.89 -1.82
CA GLY A 188 -0.91 -20.31 -1.80
C GLY A 188 -2.03 -21.26 -2.23
N TYR A 189 -3.10 -20.75 -2.85
CA TYR A 189 -4.17 -21.56 -3.42
C TYR A 189 -3.93 -21.75 -4.92
N GLY A 190 -3.98 -23.00 -5.39
CA GLY A 190 -3.79 -23.30 -6.80
C GLY A 190 -4.97 -22.81 -7.65
N SER A 191 -4.69 -22.30 -8.85
CA SER A 191 -5.72 -21.81 -9.79
C SER A 191 -6.78 -22.85 -10.19
N ALA A 192 -6.51 -24.14 -10.00
CA ALA A 192 -7.45 -25.23 -10.27
C ALA A 192 -8.59 -25.36 -9.24
N GLU A 193 -8.48 -24.75 -8.05
CA GLU A 193 -9.43 -24.95 -6.94
C GLU A 193 -9.91 -23.63 -6.30
N PRO A 194 -10.50 -22.71 -7.08
CA PRO A 194 -10.91 -21.37 -6.59
C PRO A 194 -11.94 -21.42 -5.47
N LYS A 195 -12.72 -22.51 -5.37
CA LYS A 195 -13.72 -22.70 -4.31
C LYS A 195 -13.07 -22.70 -2.92
N ASN A 196 -11.95 -23.40 -2.77
CA ASN A 196 -11.25 -23.51 -1.49
C ASN A 196 -10.77 -22.14 -0.99
N PHE A 197 -10.29 -21.30 -1.91
CA PHE A 197 -9.86 -19.94 -1.60
C PHE A 197 -11.03 -19.04 -1.20
N VAL A 198 -12.13 -19.08 -1.96
CA VAL A 198 -13.34 -18.29 -1.65
C VAL A 198 -13.93 -18.73 -0.30
N GLU A 199 -14.02 -20.03 -0.04
CA GLU A 199 -14.49 -20.57 1.24
C GLU A 199 -13.65 -20.09 2.42
N HIS A 200 -12.32 -20.04 2.25
CA HIS A 200 -11.42 -19.47 3.26
C HIS A 200 -11.72 -17.99 3.52
N CYS A 201 -11.89 -17.21 2.45
CA CYS A 201 -12.16 -15.77 2.54
C CYS A 201 -13.54 -15.44 3.13
N ASN A 202 -14.52 -16.34 3.03
CA ASN A 202 -15.91 -16.10 3.43
C ASN A 202 -16.08 -15.67 4.89
N SER A 203 -15.23 -16.19 5.79
CA SER A 203 -15.29 -15.84 7.20
C SER A 203 -15.11 -14.34 7.45
N TRP A 204 -14.34 -13.65 6.58
CA TRP A 204 -14.15 -12.20 6.61
C TRP A 204 -15.08 -11.47 5.64
N LEU A 205 -15.34 -12.01 4.45
CA LEU A 205 -16.14 -11.32 3.43
C LEU A 205 -17.63 -11.20 3.80
N LEU A 206 -18.22 -12.23 4.42
CA LEU A 206 -19.67 -12.26 4.68
C LEU A 206 -20.16 -11.07 5.54
N PRO A 207 -19.53 -10.74 6.68
CA PRO A 207 -19.92 -9.55 7.44
C PRO A 207 -19.94 -8.26 6.61
N PHE A 208 -18.93 -8.04 5.76
CA PHE A 208 -18.82 -6.82 4.97
C PHE A 208 -19.85 -6.75 3.83
N LEU A 209 -20.11 -7.89 3.18
CA LEU A 209 -21.11 -7.95 2.11
C LEU A 209 -22.53 -7.75 2.66
N ILE A 210 -22.83 -8.26 3.86
CA ILE A 210 -24.12 -8.05 4.53
C ILE A 210 -24.29 -6.57 4.89
N LEU A 211 -23.28 -5.96 5.53
CA LEU A 211 -23.32 -4.53 5.90
C LEU A 211 -23.45 -3.62 4.68
N ARG A 212 -22.81 -3.97 3.55
CA ARG A 212 -22.94 -3.21 2.29
C ARG A 212 -24.31 -3.43 1.63
N GLY A 213 -24.88 -4.63 1.74
CA GLY A 213 -26.19 -4.98 1.21
C GLY A 213 -27.33 -4.26 1.94
N ASP A 214 -27.29 -4.21 3.27
CA ASP A 214 -28.27 -3.48 4.08
C ASP A 214 -28.27 -1.96 3.81
N GLY A 215 -27.14 -1.39 3.41
CA GLY A 215 -27.04 0.01 3.01
C GLY A 215 -27.56 0.32 1.60
N ALA A 216 -27.60 -0.68 0.70
CA ALA A 216 -28.10 -0.53 -0.67
C ALA A 216 -29.64 -0.67 -0.75
N ASP A 217 -30.28 -1.23 0.27
CA ASP A 217 -31.75 -1.34 0.38
C ASP A 217 -32.40 -0.12 1.08
N MET A 218 -31.63 0.95 1.36
CA MET A 218 -32.12 2.21 1.95
C MET A 218 -31.97 3.44 1.04
N ASP A 219 -31.85 3.27 -0.28
CA ASP A 219 -31.96 4.35 -1.28
C ASP A 219 -33.10 4.09 -2.29
#